data_AF-Q0C231-F1
#
_entry.id   AF-Q0C231-F1
#
_cell.length_a   1.000
_cell.length_b   1.000
_cell.length_c   1.000
_cell.angle_alpha   90.00
_cell.angle_beta   90.00
_cell.angle_gamma   90.00
#
_symmetry.space_group_name_H-M   'P 1'
#
loop_
_entity.id
_entity.type
_entity.pdbx_description
1 polymer ?
#
loop_
_entity_poly.entity_id
_entity_poly.type
_entity_poly.pdbx_seq_one_letter_code
_entity_poly.pdbx_strand_id
1 'polypeptide(L)'
;MTRNFVVAAGIGVFILSACQATGVKAGSVDVVPQLGSEVVFSPRVLERDGYCLAGFAVTYPEDVAPHKRQIRVTTRWSGDVVDYPLPIPPLGGPDRYTENGDGTVTFNGMVTDSIMACDPELAARTLAIGPCVEGACVAARFVANAQTAGLGIDEAEY
;
A
#
# COMPACT_ATOMS: atom_id res chain seq x y z
N MET A 1 58.78 14.55 41.36
CA MET A 1 57.62 15.44 41.63
C MET A 1 57.88 16.78 40.98
N THR A 2 56.80 17.39 40.48
CA THR A 2 56.62 18.79 40.04
C THR A 2 57.08 19.21 38.63
N ARG A 3 56.16 19.92 37.95
CA ARG A 3 55.95 20.14 36.50
C ARG A 3 56.54 21.45 35.97
N ASN A 4 56.76 21.48 34.65
CA ASN A 4 56.58 22.54 33.61
C ASN A 4 57.10 23.98 33.89
N PHE A 5 57.49 24.84 32.94
CA PHE A 5 57.03 25.15 31.58
C PHE A 5 58.16 25.86 30.82
N VAL A 6 58.30 25.65 29.50
CA VAL A 6 58.77 26.71 28.59
C VAL A 6 57.87 26.71 27.35
N VAL A 7 57.35 27.90 27.09
CA VAL A 7 56.50 28.30 25.97
C VAL A 7 57.39 28.59 24.75
N ALA A 8 57.09 27.99 23.61
CA ALA A 8 57.38 28.57 22.29
C ALA A 8 56.58 27.82 21.22
N ALA A 9 55.59 28.46 20.62
CA ALA A 9 55.21 28.19 19.23
C ALA A 9 54.25 29.30 18.76
N GLY A 10 54.81 30.28 18.07
CA GLY A 10 54.06 31.06 17.10
C GLY A 10 54.08 30.37 15.75
N ILE A 11 53.08 30.73 14.93
CA ILE A 11 52.96 30.50 13.48
C ILE A 11 52.63 29.03 13.14
N GLY A 12 51.43 28.63 12.76
CA GLY A 12 50.40 29.31 11.97
C GLY A 12 50.45 28.78 10.54
N VAL A 13 49.70 27.71 10.23
CA VAL A 13 49.07 27.46 8.92
C VAL A 13 47.86 26.55 9.19
N PHE A 14 46.66 27.06 8.93
CA PHE A 14 45.43 26.27 8.89
C PHE A 14 45.39 25.50 7.56
N ILE A 15 45.38 24.18 7.62
CA ILE A 15 44.91 23.33 6.53
C ILE A 15 43.72 22.54 7.07
N LEU A 16 42.52 22.95 6.64
CA LEU A 16 41.27 22.24 6.85
C LEU A 16 41.29 20.96 5.98
N SER A 17 41.77 19.85 6.53
CA SER A 17 41.44 18.52 6.01
C SER A 17 40.27 17.98 6.81
N ALA A 18 39.12 17.92 6.15
CA ALA A 18 37.86 17.45 6.71
C ALA A 18 37.98 16.03 7.30
N CYS A 19 37.35 15.86 8.46
CA CYS A 19 37.26 14.62 9.21
C CYS A 19 36.78 13.44 8.35
N GLN A 20 37.57 12.38 8.36
CA GLN A 20 37.07 11.03 8.15
C GLN A 20 36.28 10.63 9.40
N ALA A 21 34.96 10.68 9.32
CA ALA A 21 34.09 10.01 10.28
C ALA A 21 33.73 8.64 9.71
N THR A 22 34.39 7.61 10.25
CA THR A 22 33.96 6.22 10.20
C THR A 22 32.52 6.12 10.69
N GLY A 23 31.58 6.03 9.75
CA GLY A 23 30.19 5.67 9.99
C GLY A 23 29.93 4.32 9.32
N VAL A 24 29.74 3.29 10.13
CA VAL A 24 29.23 1.98 9.73
C VAL A 24 27.92 2.20 8.97
N LYS A 25 27.91 2.05 7.64
CA LYS A 25 26.66 1.94 6.90
C LYS A 25 26.08 0.58 7.24
N ALA A 26 25.05 0.59 8.09
CA ALA A 26 24.11 -0.51 8.22
C ALA A 26 23.73 -0.97 6.81
N GLY A 27 23.91 -2.26 6.54
CA GLY A 27 23.43 -2.86 5.31
C GLY A 27 21.95 -2.58 5.20
N SER A 28 21.57 -1.75 4.23
CA SER A 28 20.25 -1.82 3.65
C SER A 28 20.16 -3.21 3.04
N VAL A 29 19.55 -4.14 3.77
CA VAL A 29 18.94 -5.29 3.12
C VAL A 29 17.89 -4.66 2.22
N ASP A 30 18.24 -4.51 0.94
CA ASP A 30 17.26 -4.29 -0.10
C ASP A 30 16.35 -5.51 -0.03
N VAL A 31 15.25 -5.37 0.72
CA VAL A 31 14.12 -6.29 0.64
C VAL A 31 13.61 -6.11 -0.78
N VAL A 32 14.11 -6.93 -1.69
CA VAL A 32 13.47 -7.15 -2.98
C VAL A 32 12.04 -7.56 -2.62
N PRO A 33 11.01 -6.78 -3.01
CA PRO A 33 9.64 -7.19 -2.77
C PRO A 33 9.50 -8.54 -3.48
N GLN A 34 9.32 -9.61 -2.71
CA GLN A 34 8.88 -10.86 -3.30
C GLN A 34 7.49 -10.54 -3.83
N LEU A 35 7.34 -10.50 -5.16
CA LEU A 35 6.04 -10.64 -5.78
C LEU A 35 5.42 -11.90 -5.17
N GLY A 36 4.45 -11.72 -4.27
CA GLY A 36 3.93 -12.80 -3.42
C GLY A 36 4.07 -12.60 -1.90
N SER A 37 4.52 -11.45 -1.38
CA SER A 37 4.56 -11.21 0.09
C SER A 37 3.63 -10.10 0.59
N GLU A 38 2.84 -9.47 -0.28
CA GLU A 38 2.03 -8.30 0.03
C GLU A 38 0.58 -8.47 -0.42
N VAL A 39 -0.33 -7.80 0.29
CA VAL A 39 -1.72 -7.63 -0.14
C VAL A 39 -1.82 -6.40 -1.03
N VAL A 40 -2.30 -6.58 -2.26
CA VAL A 40 -2.48 -5.51 -3.24
C VAL A 40 -3.95 -5.18 -3.38
N PHE A 41 -4.30 -3.91 -3.16
CA PHE A 41 -5.59 -3.35 -3.49
C PHE A 41 -5.48 -2.65 -4.84
N SER A 42 -6.37 -2.94 -5.77
CA SER A 42 -6.36 -2.30 -7.09
C SER A 42 -7.77 -1.91 -7.52
N PRO A 43 -7.95 -0.76 -8.18
CA PRO A 43 -9.22 -0.41 -8.81
C PRO A 43 -9.73 -1.49 -9.75
N ARG A 44 -11.04 -1.73 -9.74
CA ARG A 44 -11.68 -2.69 -10.62
C ARG A 44 -13.04 -2.20 -11.08
N VAL A 45 -13.26 -2.29 -12.39
CA VAL A 45 -14.55 -2.02 -13.04
C VAL A 45 -14.92 -3.23 -13.87
N LEU A 46 -16.16 -3.70 -13.70
CA LEU A 46 -16.73 -4.82 -14.43
C LEU A 46 -17.89 -4.30 -15.26
N GLU A 47 -17.65 -4.13 -16.55
CA GLU A 47 -18.68 -3.70 -17.51
C GLU A 47 -19.69 -4.81 -17.78
N ARG A 48 -20.96 -4.42 -17.87
CA ARG A 48 -22.12 -5.25 -18.20
C ARG A 48 -23.02 -4.46 -19.14
N ASP A 49 -23.96 -5.14 -19.79
CA ASP A 49 -24.90 -4.46 -20.68
C ASP A 49 -25.76 -3.45 -19.90
N GLY A 50 -25.50 -2.15 -20.14
CA GLY A 50 -26.24 -1.03 -19.56
C GLY A 50 -25.74 -0.50 -18.21
N TYR A 51 -24.79 -1.16 -17.55
CA TYR A 51 -24.20 -0.72 -16.28
C TYR A 51 -22.81 -1.29 -16.06
N CYS A 52 -22.06 -0.76 -15.09
CA CYS A 52 -20.91 -1.48 -14.54
C CYS A 52 -20.95 -1.56 -13.03
N LEU A 53 -20.16 -2.50 -12.52
CA LEU A 53 -19.79 -2.56 -11.12
C LEU A 53 -18.42 -1.92 -10.95
N ALA A 54 -18.31 -0.92 -10.08
CA ALA A 54 -17.02 -0.31 -9.74
C ALA A 54 -16.65 -0.57 -8.28
N GLY A 55 -15.37 -0.59 -7.99
CA GLY A 55 -14.87 -0.87 -6.66
C GLY A 55 -13.39 -1.24 -6.70
N PHE A 56 -13.03 -2.18 -5.84
CA PHE A 56 -11.65 -2.63 -5.69
C PHE A 56 -11.57 -4.15 -5.78
N ALA A 57 -10.44 -4.63 -6.25
CA ALA A 57 -10.04 -6.02 -6.12
C ALA A 57 -8.92 -6.12 -5.08
N VAL A 58 -8.84 -7.27 -4.42
CA VAL A 58 -7.82 -7.56 -3.42
C VAL A 58 -7.05 -8.79 -3.87
N THR A 59 -5.77 -8.61 -4.17
CA THR A 59 -4.86 -9.70 -4.53
C THR A 59 -3.96 -10.00 -3.35
N TYR A 60 -3.84 -11.26 -2.96
CA TYR A 60 -3.07 -11.69 -1.80
C TYR A 60 -2.35 -13.02 -2.07
N PRO A 61 -1.25 -13.31 -1.37
CA PRO A 61 -0.54 -14.59 -1.50
C PRO A 61 -1.42 -15.75 -1.02
N GLU A 62 -1.42 -16.88 -1.74
CA GLU A 62 -2.23 -18.05 -1.40
C GLU A 62 -1.93 -18.63 -0.01
N ASP A 63 -0.70 -18.48 0.45
CA ASP A 63 -0.18 -19.01 1.71
C ASP A 63 -0.23 -18.00 2.87
N VAL A 64 -0.82 -16.82 2.66
CA VAL A 64 -0.92 -15.80 3.71
C VAL A 64 -1.77 -16.29 4.88
N ALA A 65 -1.24 -16.14 6.10
CA ALA A 65 -1.99 -16.47 7.29
C ALA A 65 -3.25 -15.57 7.40
N PRO A 66 -4.41 -16.12 7.80
CA PRO A 66 -5.62 -15.33 7.98
C PRO A 66 -5.43 -14.16 8.96
N HIS A 67 -5.83 -12.97 8.54
CA HIS A 67 -5.77 -11.75 9.34
C HIS A 67 -6.91 -10.79 8.96
N LYS A 68 -7.07 -9.70 9.70
CA LYS A 68 -8.01 -8.62 9.35
C LYS A 68 -7.29 -7.28 9.31
N ARG A 69 -7.58 -6.50 8.28
CA ARG A 69 -7.07 -5.15 8.09
C ARG A 69 -8.24 -4.19 7.99
N GLN A 70 -8.14 -3.05 8.66
CA GLN A 70 -9.15 -2.01 8.56
C GLN A 70 -9.09 -1.35 7.18
N ILE A 71 -10.24 -1.21 6.52
CA ILE A 71 -10.36 -0.60 5.20
C ILE A 71 -11.48 0.42 5.23
N ARG A 72 -11.20 1.62 4.71
CA ARG A 72 -12.21 2.65 4.49
C ARG A 72 -12.41 2.87 3.00
N VAL A 73 -13.66 2.79 2.57
CA VAL A 73 -14.09 3.16 1.21
C VAL A 73 -14.97 4.39 1.31
N THR A 74 -14.71 5.39 0.48
CA THR A 74 -15.53 6.60 0.39
C THR A 74 -16.07 6.74 -1.02
N THR A 75 -17.39 6.82 -1.15
CA THR A 75 -18.06 7.16 -2.41
C THR A 75 -18.02 8.67 -2.57
N ARG A 76 -17.35 9.18 -3.62
CA ARG A 76 -17.03 10.62 -3.71
C ARG A 76 -18.26 11.49 -3.96
N TRP A 77 -19.21 11.03 -4.79
CA TRP A 77 -20.37 11.83 -5.16
C TRP A 77 -21.37 12.00 -3.99
N SER A 78 -21.58 10.94 -3.19
CA SER A 78 -22.50 10.98 -2.05
C SER A 78 -21.82 11.38 -0.73
N GLY A 79 -20.51 11.20 -0.63
CA GLY A 79 -19.76 11.33 0.62
C GLY A 79 -19.95 10.15 1.57
N ASP A 80 -20.63 9.08 1.15
CA ASP A 80 -20.83 7.90 1.99
C ASP A 80 -19.50 7.24 2.32
N VAL A 81 -19.33 6.88 3.59
CA VAL A 81 -18.13 6.22 4.11
C VAL A 81 -18.50 4.86 4.65
N VAL A 82 -17.83 3.83 4.15
CA VAL A 82 -17.90 2.47 4.67
C VAL A 82 -16.54 2.12 5.24
N ASP A 83 -16.47 1.91 6.55
CA ASP A 83 -15.25 1.61 7.28
C ASP A 83 -15.40 0.27 8.00
N TYR A 84 -14.57 -0.72 7.67
CA TYR A 84 -14.77 -2.09 8.13
C TYR A 84 -13.47 -2.90 8.23
N PRO A 85 -13.43 -3.90 9.11
CA PRO A 85 -12.31 -4.84 9.19
C PRO A 85 -12.45 -5.90 8.08
N LEU A 86 -11.68 -5.77 7.00
CA LEU A 86 -11.66 -6.73 5.91
C LEU A 86 -10.83 -7.97 6.31
N PRO A 87 -11.42 -9.18 6.32
CA PRO A 87 -10.64 -10.40 6.43
C PRO A 87 -9.78 -10.61 5.18
N ILE A 88 -8.57 -11.11 5.38
CA ILE A 88 -7.64 -11.56 4.34
C ILE A 88 -7.28 -13.02 4.69
N PRO A 89 -7.61 -14.01 3.85
CA PRO A 89 -8.38 -13.88 2.61
C PRO A 89 -9.80 -13.34 2.86
N PRO A 90 -10.36 -12.53 1.93
CA PRO A 90 -11.75 -12.10 2.01
C PRO A 90 -12.73 -13.26 1.99
N LEU A 91 -13.96 -13.02 2.45
CA LEU A 91 -15.06 -13.99 2.40
C LEU A 91 -15.95 -13.74 1.18
N GLY A 92 -16.39 -14.81 0.51
CA GLY A 92 -17.25 -14.72 -0.67
C GLY A 92 -17.50 -16.07 -1.34
N GLY A 93 -18.37 -16.09 -2.34
CA GLY A 93 -18.57 -17.27 -3.19
C GLY A 93 -17.37 -17.55 -4.08
N PRO A 94 -17.16 -18.81 -4.53
CA PRO A 94 -16.01 -19.20 -5.34
C PRO A 94 -15.90 -18.42 -6.67
N ASP A 95 -17.02 -17.93 -7.20
CA ASP A 95 -17.11 -17.09 -8.40
C ASP A 95 -16.47 -15.70 -8.24
N ARG A 96 -16.14 -15.29 -7.01
CA ARG A 96 -15.47 -14.01 -6.72
C ARG A 96 -13.95 -14.10 -6.73
N TYR A 97 -13.38 -15.29 -6.84
CA TYR A 97 -11.94 -15.52 -6.76
C TYR A 97 -11.36 -15.88 -8.12
N THR A 98 -10.12 -15.44 -8.34
CA THR A 98 -9.34 -15.79 -9.53
C THR A 98 -7.95 -16.20 -9.05
N GLU A 99 -7.56 -17.44 -9.36
CA GLU A 99 -6.17 -17.90 -9.19
C GLU A 99 -5.33 -17.32 -10.35
N ASN A 100 -4.22 -16.66 -10.01
CA ASN A 100 -3.41 -15.97 -11.02
C ASN A 100 -2.29 -16.86 -11.59
N GLY A 101 -2.06 -18.04 -11.00
CA GLY A 101 -1.01 -18.97 -11.43
C GLY A 101 0.41 -18.58 -11.02
N ASP A 102 0.55 -17.49 -10.25
CA ASP A 102 1.82 -16.97 -9.70
C ASP A 102 1.91 -17.10 -8.17
N GLY A 103 1.04 -17.92 -7.56
CA GLY A 103 0.93 -18.08 -6.11
C GLY A 103 0.11 -16.98 -5.43
N THR A 104 -0.61 -16.15 -6.20
CA THR A 104 -1.55 -15.17 -5.67
C THR A 104 -2.99 -15.46 -6.11
N VAL A 105 -3.93 -15.02 -5.26
CA VAL A 105 -5.37 -15.08 -5.51
C VAL A 105 -5.94 -13.68 -5.47
N THR A 106 -6.79 -13.37 -6.44
CA THR A 106 -7.53 -12.10 -6.52
C THR A 106 -8.99 -12.30 -6.16
N PHE A 107 -9.46 -11.56 -5.16
CA PHE A 107 -10.86 -11.41 -4.80
C PHE A 107 -11.49 -10.17 -5.46
N ASN A 108 -12.58 -10.36 -6.20
CA ASN A 108 -13.33 -9.32 -6.91
C ASN A 108 -14.66 -8.96 -6.22
N GLY A 109 -14.88 -9.38 -4.96
CA GLY A 109 -16.15 -9.15 -4.26
C GLY A 109 -16.30 -7.75 -3.65
N MET A 110 -15.23 -6.95 -3.60
CA MET A 110 -15.29 -5.52 -3.25
C MET A 110 -15.72 -4.62 -4.43
N VAL A 111 -16.32 -5.22 -5.46
CA VAL A 111 -16.93 -4.55 -6.61
C VAL A 111 -18.45 -4.76 -6.53
N THR A 112 -19.17 -3.76 -6.01
CA THR A 112 -20.57 -3.92 -5.57
C THR A 112 -21.55 -2.91 -6.14
N ASP A 113 -21.10 -1.72 -6.53
CA ASP A 113 -22.03 -0.64 -6.90
C ASP A 113 -22.41 -0.70 -8.37
N SER A 114 -23.69 -0.90 -8.65
CA SER A 114 -24.23 -0.83 -10.01
C SER A 114 -24.39 0.62 -10.45
N ILE A 115 -23.65 1.01 -11.49
CA ILE A 115 -23.60 2.36 -12.04
C ILE A 115 -24.09 2.31 -13.48
N MET A 116 -25.20 2.99 -13.76
CA MET A 116 -25.73 3.08 -15.12
C MET A 116 -24.71 3.72 -16.06
N ALA A 117 -24.55 3.13 -17.24
CA ALA A 117 -23.66 3.63 -18.30
C ALA A 117 -22.20 3.92 -17.89
N CYS A 118 -21.73 3.40 -16.75
CA CYS A 118 -20.41 3.69 -16.20
C CYS A 118 -20.10 5.18 -16.06
N ASP A 119 -21.09 5.94 -15.61
CA ASP A 119 -20.92 7.35 -15.32
C ASP A 119 -19.70 7.59 -14.40
N PRO A 120 -18.69 8.36 -14.83
CA PRO A 120 -17.46 8.57 -14.04
C PRO A 120 -17.69 9.29 -12.72
N GLU A 121 -18.68 10.17 -12.62
CA GLU A 121 -19.00 10.90 -11.38
C GLU A 121 -19.57 9.94 -10.34
N LEU A 122 -20.49 9.07 -10.76
CA LEU A 122 -21.05 8.01 -9.90
C LEU A 122 -20.02 6.91 -9.60
N ALA A 123 -19.07 6.68 -10.51
CA ALA A 123 -17.97 5.74 -10.33
C ALA A 123 -16.88 6.23 -9.38
N ALA A 124 -16.77 7.52 -9.08
CA ALA A 124 -15.68 8.05 -8.28
C ALA A 124 -15.71 7.58 -6.82
N ARG A 125 -14.59 7.01 -6.34
CA ARG A 125 -14.46 6.47 -4.97
C ARG A 125 -12.99 6.40 -4.53
N THR A 126 -12.74 6.43 -3.23
CA THR A 126 -11.39 6.23 -2.68
C THR A 126 -11.31 5.03 -1.77
N LEU A 127 -10.15 4.39 -1.71
CA LEU A 127 -9.82 3.36 -0.72
C LEU A 127 -8.65 3.81 0.13
N ALA A 128 -8.82 3.74 1.45
CA ALA A 128 -7.75 3.94 2.42
C ALA A 128 -7.42 2.62 3.12
N ILE A 129 -6.14 2.27 3.12
CA ILE A 129 -5.60 1.06 3.73
C ILE A 129 -5.21 1.36 5.17
N GLY A 130 -6.01 0.86 6.12
CA GLY A 130 -5.83 1.11 7.54
C GLY A 130 -4.94 0.09 8.28
N PRO A 131 -4.92 0.19 9.61
CA PRO A 131 -4.09 -0.66 10.47
C PRO A 131 -4.52 -2.13 10.45
N CYS A 132 -3.63 -2.98 10.95
CA CYS A 132 -3.96 -4.36 11.28
C CYS A 132 -4.87 -4.40 12.52
N VAL A 133 -5.95 -5.17 12.48
CA VAL A 133 -6.90 -5.27 13.60
C VAL A 133 -7.00 -6.67 14.19
N GLU A 134 -6.61 -7.71 13.44
CA GLU A 134 -6.56 -9.10 13.92
C GLU A 134 -5.48 -9.87 13.17
N GLY A 135 -4.77 -10.77 13.86
CA GLY A 135 -3.69 -11.57 13.27
C GLY A 135 -2.41 -10.76 13.02
N ALA A 136 -1.54 -11.29 12.16
CA ALA A 136 -0.30 -10.64 11.75
C ALA A 136 -0.41 -10.23 10.28
N CYS A 137 -0.84 -8.99 10.04
CA CYS A 137 -1.02 -8.50 8.68
C CYS A 137 0.32 -8.34 7.97
N VAL A 138 0.43 -8.92 6.77
CA VAL A 138 1.53 -8.64 5.85
C VAL A 138 1.42 -7.21 5.32
N ALA A 139 2.49 -6.71 4.69
CA ALA A 139 2.47 -5.39 4.05
C ALA A 139 1.34 -5.32 3.01
N ALA A 140 0.75 -4.13 2.88
CA ALA A 140 -0.33 -3.88 1.96
C ALA A 140 -0.10 -2.57 1.21
N ARG A 141 -0.51 -2.52 -0.06
CA ARG A 141 -0.40 -1.31 -0.88
C ARG A 141 -1.55 -1.18 -1.85
N PHE A 142 -1.82 0.05 -2.25
CA PHE A 142 -2.66 0.34 -3.39
C PHE A 142 -1.83 0.35 -4.68
N VAL A 143 -2.40 -0.20 -5.76
CA VAL A 143 -1.83 -0.12 -7.11
C VAL A 143 -2.90 0.41 -8.05
N ALA A 144 -2.66 1.61 -8.57
CA ALA A 144 -3.56 2.23 -9.54
C ALA A 144 -3.65 1.37 -10.82
N ASN A 145 -4.82 1.40 -11.46
CA ASN A 145 -5.05 0.73 -12.73
C ASN A 145 -5.33 1.78 -13.82
N ALA A 146 -4.54 1.80 -14.89
CA ALA A 146 -4.70 2.72 -16.00
C ALA A 146 -6.08 2.60 -16.68
N GLN A 147 -6.67 1.40 -16.67
CA GLN A 147 -7.99 1.13 -17.25
C GLN A 147 -9.12 1.85 -16.51
N THR A 148 -8.91 2.19 -15.23
CA THR A 148 -9.90 2.86 -14.38
C THR A 148 -9.52 4.29 -14.03
N ALA A 149 -8.40 4.80 -14.56
CA ALA A 149 -7.88 6.13 -14.22
C ALA A 149 -8.87 7.26 -14.55
N GLY A 150 -9.73 7.07 -15.57
CA GLY A 150 -10.77 8.03 -15.94
C GLY A 150 -12.01 8.04 -15.04
N LEU A 151 -12.10 7.13 -14.06
CA LEU A 151 -13.29 6.93 -13.23
C LEU A 151 -13.14 7.48 -11.80
N GLY A 152 -12.03 8.16 -11.49
CA GLY A 152 -11.80 8.75 -10.17
C GLY A 152 -11.77 7.73 -9.04
N ILE A 153 -11.25 6.52 -9.32
CA ILE A 153 -11.06 5.43 -8.35
C ILE A 153 -9.60 5.44 -7.89
N ASP A 154 -9.37 6.01 -6.70
CA ASP A 154 -8.02 6.35 -6.23
C ASP A 154 -7.73 5.84 -4.80
N GLU A 155 -6.48 5.98 -4.37
CA GLU A 155 -6.09 5.81 -2.96
C GLU A 155 -6.47 7.05 -2.15
N ALA A 156 -6.71 6.86 -0.84
CA ALA A 156 -6.76 7.92 0.16
C ALA A 156 -5.93 7.52 1.39
N GLU A 157 -5.59 8.52 2.20
CA GLU A 157 -5.01 8.30 3.53
C GLU A 157 -6.10 7.82 4.50
N TYR A 158 -5.70 6.98 5.46
CA TYR A 158 -6.60 6.37 6.44
C TYR A 158 -6.84 7.27 7.66
#